data_AF-A0A2E5MGU8-F1
#
_entry.id   AF-A0A2E5MGU8-F1
#
_cell.length_a   1.000
_cell.length_b   1.000
_cell.length_c   1.000
_cell.angle_alpha   90.00
_cell.angle_beta   90.00
_cell.angle_gamma   90.00
#
_symmetry.space_group_name_H-M   'P 1'
#
loop_
_entity.id
_entity.type
_entity.pdbx_description
1 polymer ?
#
loop_
_entity_poly.entity_id
_entity_poly.type
_entity_poly.pdbx_seq_one_letter_code
_entity_poly.pdbx_strand_id
1 'polypeptide(L)'
;MKYIITLCFIFPLLCLGQRDPMQGNPGFFIDEYWKPKKFKPIKKTIKKSEINENTSVKISINFSEKLTKISPYIYGNNIGHWVNGKQALEHPNYINYLKDIGLTVLRYPGGNASNDFFWDSSNLNECPQGTPDTIFKSDFTKYTTPKFGLKKNGYNPNQFYETLLRTGSTGSICVNYSLALYSDIEDEDIRLEIASDYAAKWVEEVNIKRKLNIKFWEIGNENWGPWQAGYNVKKRGIISPKKYGEHCRVFINKMKAVDPSIKIGVVGYQKPKSNKYVTKNWNKEVLPEIIDVADFYILHDYFTKYGAVIDAEEMLSSVDTMYSHIKVVNDAIEKYTHKGRNYLPIALTEFNTRSNATISENNGATNVSHASGLFFAHALGEIIRQGYGMAMMWDIHNGYHDGKDHGMFASKKETDVDWLTPHPSFYHYYFYNKIFGDTYYDSKSTNDKIRLHTSTFSSGEIGMVLINTSNIEEVVEIDLKNRITGKKFYFYEITSDDPNSRRIKINDFETSKLAGGPENYYRLPAYEQIKNNNFIKLKLKPFSPSYILISKL
;
A
#
# COMPACT_ATOMS: atom_id res chain seq x y z
N MET A 1 45.60 -43.46 19.11
CA MET A 1 45.88 -42.12 18.55
C MET A 1 44.84 -41.83 17.47
N LYS A 2 43.75 -41.12 17.82
CA LYS A 2 42.82 -40.45 16.90
C LYS A 2 42.06 -39.44 17.76
N TYR A 3 42.50 -38.19 17.71
CA TYR A 3 41.86 -37.06 18.37
C TYR A 3 40.56 -36.74 17.64
N ILE A 4 39.42 -36.83 18.32
CA ILE A 4 38.16 -36.24 17.86
C ILE A 4 38.17 -34.80 18.36
N ILE A 5 38.45 -33.87 17.46
CA ILE A 5 38.33 -32.44 17.70
C ILE A 5 36.85 -32.10 17.57
N THR A 6 36.19 -31.87 18.70
CA THR A 6 34.84 -31.26 18.73
C THR A 6 34.99 -29.79 18.36
N LEU A 7 34.69 -29.43 17.10
CA LEU A 7 34.50 -28.02 16.73
C LEU A 7 33.23 -27.51 17.43
N CYS A 8 33.40 -26.76 18.51
CA CYS A 8 32.36 -25.86 19.00
C CYS A 8 32.13 -24.79 17.94
N PHE A 9 31.05 -24.92 17.16
CA PHE A 9 30.49 -23.78 16.45
C PHE A 9 29.98 -22.80 17.51
N ILE A 10 30.71 -21.69 17.71
CA ILE A 10 30.14 -20.46 18.23
C ILE A 10 29.02 -20.08 17.26
N PHE A 11 27.77 -20.36 17.64
CA PHE A 11 26.65 -19.61 17.10
C PHE A 11 26.89 -18.15 17.51
N PRO A 12 26.88 -17.19 16.58
CA PRO A 12 26.84 -15.79 16.99
C PRO A 12 25.56 -15.65 17.81
N LEU A 13 25.67 -15.05 19.00
CA LEU A 13 24.51 -14.53 19.73
C LEU A 13 23.67 -13.77 18.68
N LEU A 14 22.47 -14.27 18.37
CA LEU A 14 21.48 -13.46 17.70
C LEU A 14 21.29 -12.22 18.58
N CYS A 15 21.73 -11.07 18.09
CA CYS A 15 21.37 -9.80 18.68
C CYS A 15 19.84 -9.70 18.64
N LEU A 16 19.19 -10.04 19.76
CA LEU A 16 17.79 -9.69 20.02
C LEU A 16 17.61 -8.21 19.66
N GLY A 17 16.68 -7.91 18.75
CA GLY A 17 16.22 -6.53 18.48
C GLY A 17 16.73 -5.83 17.21
N GLN A 18 17.46 -6.48 16.29
CA GLN A 18 17.80 -5.86 15.00
C GLN A 18 16.89 -6.36 13.87
N ARG A 19 16.08 -5.44 13.29
CA ARG A 19 15.30 -5.71 12.08
C ARG A 19 16.24 -6.01 10.91
N ASP A 20 15.78 -6.85 9.96
CA ASP A 20 16.53 -7.13 8.73
C ASP A 20 16.88 -5.84 7.98
N PRO A 21 18.07 -5.74 7.37
CA PRO A 21 18.45 -4.56 6.61
C PRO A 21 17.51 -4.35 5.42
N MET A 22 17.38 -3.10 5.00
CA MET A 22 16.63 -2.70 3.80
C MET A 22 17.07 -3.54 2.59
N GLN A 23 16.12 -4.20 1.94
CA GLN A 23 16.41 -5.07 0.78
C GLN A 23 16.15 -4.39 -0.57
N GLY A 24 15.36 -3.31 -0.60
CA GLY A 24 14.93 -2.65 -1.82
C GLY A 24 15.73 -1.39 -2.17
N ASN A 25 15.38 -0.81 -3.32
CA ASN A 25 15.81 0.51 -3.74
C ASN A 25 14.62 1.23 -4.40
N PRO A 26 14.14 2.36 -3.84
CA PRO A 26 13.08 3.14 -4.44
C PRO A 26 13.43 3.71 -5.82
N GLY A 27 14.71 3.83 -6.18
CA GLY A 27 15.17 4.30 -7.49
C GLY A 27 14.51 5.61 -7.95
N PHE A 28 14.03 5.63 -9.20
CA PHE A 28 13.49 6.83 -9.83
C PHE A 28 12.32 7.47 -9.06
N PHE A 29 11.58 6.70 -8.25
CA PHE A 29 10.52 7.25 -7.40
C PHE A 29 11.03 8.31 -6.41
N ILE A 30 12.31 8.20 -6.02
CA ILE A 30 13.01 9.20 -5.21
C ILE A 30 13.86 10.11 -6.10
N ASP A 31 14.65 9.52 -7.00
CA ASP A 31 15.66 10.27 -7.76
C ASP A 31 15.04 11.39 -8.61
N GLU A 32 13.84 11.14 -9.16
CA GLU A 32 13.14 12.10 -10.02
C GLU A 32 12.07 12.91 -9.28
N TYR A 33 11.48 12.36 -8.21
CA TYR A 33 10.23 12.91 -7.65
C TYR A 33 10.27 13.28 -6.16
N TRP A 34 11.34 12.95 -5.43
CA TRP A 34 11.45 13.34 -4.03
C TRP A 34 11.41 14.87 -3.88
N LYS A 35 10.67 15.33 -2.86
CA LYS A 35 10.57 16.75 -2.52
C LYS A 35 10.76 16.94 -1.02
N PRO A 36 11.43 18.01 -0.60
CA PRO A 36 11.53 18.35 0.81
C PRO A 36 10.15 18.61 1.40
N LYS A 37 9.84 17.97 2.53
CA LYS A 37 8.63 18.18 3.30
C LYS A 37 8.94 19.09 4.48
N LYS A 38 8.19 20.18 4.59
CA LYS A 38 8.25 21.10 5.73
C LYS A 38 7.10 20.82 6.68
N PHE A 39 7.39 20.81 7.96
CA PHE A 39 6.37 20.63 8.98
C PHE A 39 5.49 21.89 9.12
N LYS A 40 4.19 21.69 9.36
CA LYS A 40 3.24 22.77 9.67
C LYS A 40 3.03 22.84 11.18
N PRO A 41 3.41 23.94 11.87
CA PRO A 41 3.36 24.03 13.33
C PRO A 41 2.02 23.65 13.96
N ILE A 42 2.09 22.97 15.10
CA ILE A 42 0.91 22.61 15.90
C ILE A 42 0.37 23.87 16.57
N LYS A 43 -0.92 24.16 16.35
CA LYS A 43 -1.56 25.40 16.82
C LYS A 43 -2.18 25.30 18.21
N LYS A 44 -2.59 24.10 18.63
CA LYS A 44 -3.28 23.86 19.89
C LYS A 44 -2.67 22.67 20.60
N THR A 45 -2.43 22.81 21.89
CA THR A 45 -1.83 21.76 22.71
C THR A 45 -2.54 21.61 24.05
N ILE A 46 -2.45 20.42 24.62
CA ILE A 46 -2.85 20.10 25.98
C ILE A 46 -1.59 19.58 26.69
N LYS A 47 -1.20 20.24 27.79
CA LYS A 47 -0.02 19.81 28.56
C LYS A 47 -0.30 18.47 29.25
N LYS A 48 0.65 17.54 29.17
CA LYS A 48 0.67 16.31 29.97
C LYS A 48 1.89 16.32 30.90
N SER A 49 1.77 15.67 32.06
CA SER A 49 2.86 15.54 33.02
C SER A 49 3.96 14.61 32.49
N GLU A 50 5.18 14.76 32.97
CA GLU A 50 6.28 13.84 32.67
C GLU A 50 6.03 12.44 33.26
N ILE A 51 6.62 11.42 32.63
CA ILE A 51 6.49 10.02 33.06
C ILE A 51 7.65 9.65 33.98
N ASN A 52 7.35 9.41 35.26
CA ASN A 52 8.33 9.03 36.29
C ASN A 52 8.44 7.50 36.51
N GLU A 53 7.57 6.71 35.88
CA GLU A 53 7.57 5.24 35.98
C GLU A 53 8.87 4.63 35.42
N ASN A 54 9.25 3.43 35.88
CA ASN A 54 10.44 2.74 35.37
C ASN A 54 10.28 2.39 33.89
N THR A 55 11.35 2.56 33.12
CA THR A 55 11.39 2.22 31.70
C THR A 55 11.34 0.70 31.52
N SER A 56 10.37 0.20 30.78
CA SER A 56 10.26 -1.22 30.43
C SER A 56 10.84 -1.53 29.04
N VAL A 57 10.77 -0.57 28.11
CA VAL A 57 11.32 -0.71 26.75
C VAL A 57 12.21 0.48 26.42
N LYS A 58 13.40 0.19 25.88
CA LYS A 58 14.34 1.20 25.38
C LYS A 58 14.43 1.13 23.86
N ILE A 59 14.38 2.29 23.23
CA ILE A 59 14.58 2.43 21.78
C ILE A 59 15.68 3.45 21.54
N SER A 60 16.57 3.18 20.58
CA SER A 60 17.60 4.14 20.17
C SER A 60 17.56 4.40 18.67
N ILE A 61 17.82 5.65 18.28
CA ILE A 61 17.91 6.11 16.89
C ILE A 61 19.24 6.84 16.71
N ASN A 62 19.97 6.52 15.65
CA ASN A 62 21.18 7.24 15.26
C ASN A 62 20.88 8.18 14.07
N PHE A 63 20.79 9.49 14.33
CA PHE A 63 20.48 10.47 13.28
C PHE A 63 21.66 10.78 12.33
N SER A 64 22.84 10.21 12.56
CA SER A 64 23.96 10.26 11.61
C SER A 64 23.81 9.25 10.47
N GLU A 65 22.95 8.24 10.62
CA GLU A 65 22.76 7.14 9.66
C GLU A 65 21.38 7.24 9.02
N LYS A 66 21.28 8.00 7.92
CA LYS A 66 20.06 8.05 7.11
C LYS A 66 19.86 6.70 6.43
N LEU A 67 18.66 6.12 6.55
CA LEU A 67 18.34 4.88 5.85
C LEU A 67 17.95 5.16 4.40
N THR A 68 16.91 5.97 4.19
CA THR A 68 16.43 6.33 2.87
C THR A 68 15.66 7.64 2.91
N LYS A 69 15.57 8.33 1.77
CA LYS A 69 14.53 9.32 1.53
C LYS A 69 13.17 8.62 1.40
N ILE A 70 12.09 9.37 1.59
CA ILE A 70 10.73 8.82 1.53
C ILE A 70 10.12 9.20 0.18
N SER A 71 9.72 8.19 -0.60
CA SER A 71 9.00 8.43 -1.85
C SER A 71 7.69 9.17 -1.57
N PRO A 72 7.31 10.17 -2.39
CA PRO A 72 6.02 10.84 -2.24
C PRO A 72 4.84 9.89 -2.54
N TYR A 73 5.08 8.75 -3.19
CA TYR A 73 4.04 7.83 -3.70
C TYR A 73 3.70 6.66 -2.76
N ILE A 74 4.06 6.76 -1.48
CA ILE A 74 3.70 5.75 -0.48
C ILE A 74 2.25 5.91 0.02
N TYR A 75 1.70 7.12 -0.09
CA TYR A 75 0.32 7.43 0.32
C TYR A 75 -0.66 7.24 -0.84
N GLY A 76 -0.71 6.03 -1.37
CA GLY A 76 -1.55 5.67 -2.50
C GLY A 76 -2.78 4.86 -2.11
N ASN A 77 -3.82 4.89 -2.95
CA ASN A 77 -5.02 4.06 -2.79
C ASN A 77 -5.50 3.50 -4.14
N ASN A 78 -6.30 2.44 -4.09
CA ASN A 78 -7.05 1.92 -5.23
C ASN A 78 -8.47 2.50 -5.26
N ILE A 79 -9.06 2.63 -6.45
CA ILE A 79 -10.48 2.91 -6.64
C ILE A 79 -11.07 1.97 -7.69
N GLY A 80 -12.14 1.28 -7.31
CA GLY A 80 -12.83 0.34 -8.18
C GLY A 80 -13.78 1.02 -9.16
N HIS A 81 -13.88 0.50 -10.39
CA HIS A 81 -14.87 0.95 -11.38
C HIS A 81 -16.34 0.82 -10.94
N TRP A 82 -16.63 0.06 -9.87
CA TRP A 82 -17.99 -0.13 -9.33
C TRP A 82 -18.43 0.99 -8.39
N VAL A 83 -17.52 1.86 -7.94
CA VAL A 83 -17.84 2.93 -7.00
C VAL A 83 -18.81 3.92 -7.67
N ASN A 84 -19.81 4.42 -6.93
CA ASN A 84 -20.68 5.46 -7.47
C ASN A 84 -19.94 6.79 -7.50
N GLY A 85 -19.24 7.08 -8.60
CA GLY A 85 -18.39 8.26 -8.72
C GLY A 85 -19.15 9.58 -8.64
N LYS A 86 -20.39 9.63 -9.16
CA LYS A 86 -21.23 10.82 -9.08
C LYS A 86 -21.53 11.16 -7.62
N GLN A 87 -22.05 10.21 -6.87
CA GLN A 87 -22.39 10.41 -5.47
C GLN A 87 -21.14 10.75 -4.64
N ALA A 88 -20.01 10.07 -4.88
CA ALA A 88 -18.77 10.33 -4.18
C ALA A 88 -18.26 11.77 -4.43
N LEU A 89 -18.21 12.21 -5.69
CA LEU A 89 -17.71 13.53 -6.08
C LEU A 89 -18.61 14.70 -5.64
N GLU A 90 -19.91 14.45 -5.50
CA GLU A 90 -20.91 15.39 -4.97
C GLU A 90 -20.89 15.47 -3.44
N HIS A 91 -20.34 14.45 -2.74
CA HIS A 91 -20.28 14.46 -1.28
C HIS A 91 -19.28 15.52 -0.77
N PRO A 92 -19.70 16.43 0.13
CA PRO A 92 -18.92 17.63 0.49
C PRO A 92 -17.56 17.33 1.11
N ASN A 93 -17.42 16.19 1.79
CA ASN A 93 -16.18 15.81 2.46
C ASN A 93 -15.26 14.90 1.65
N TYR A 94 -15.74 14.28 0.56
CA TYR A 94 -15.01 13.18 -0.10
C TYR A 94 -13.61 13.61 -0.55
N ILE A 95 -13.50 14.70 -1.31
CA ILE A 95 -12.21 15.22 -1.77
C ILE A 95 -11.32 15.69 -0.60
N ASN A 96 -11.90 16.26 0.45
CA ASN A 96 -11.12 16.71 1.61
C ASN A 96 -10.55 15.52 2.38
N TYR A 97 -11.32 14.44 2.53
CA TYR A 97 -10.84 13.20 3.12
C TYR A 97 -9.67 12.60 2.33
N LEU A 98 -9.75 12.58 1.00
CA LEU A 98 -8.64 12.10 0.17
C LEU A 98 -7.38 12.97 0.31
N LYS A 99 -7.53 14.29 0.44
CA LYS A 99 -6.40 15.20 0.72
C LYS A 99 -5.82 14.99 2.12
N ASP A 100 -6.67 14.75 3.10
CA ASP A 100 -6.28 14.61 4.51
C ASP A 100 -5.42 13.36 4.73
N ILE A 101 -5.77 12.23 4.11
CA ILE A 101 -4.94 11.01 4.12
C ILE A 101 -3.63 11.16 3.31
N GLY A 102 -3.45 12.29 2.63
CA GLY A 102 -2.26 12.57 1.83
C GLY A 102 -2.22 11.82 0.51
N LEU A 103 -3.38 11.55 -0.12
CA LEU A 103 -3.43 10.83 -1.39
C LEU A 103 -2.50 11.48 -2.41
N THR A 104 -1.59 10.69 -2.98
CA THR A 104 -0.62 11.13 -4.00
C THR A 104 -0.71 10.34 -5.29
N VAL A 105 -1.16 9.08 -5.21
CA VAL A 105 -1.40 8.22 -6.35
C VAL A 105 -2.71 7.46 -6.18
N LEU A 106 -3.51 7.43 -7.24
CA LEU A 106 -4.77 6.69 -7.28
C LEU A 106 -4.73 5.65 -8.39
N ARG A 107 -4.91 4.38 -8.04
CA ARG A 107 -4.93 3.26 -8.99
C ARG A 107 -6.33 2.95 -9.49
N TYR A 108 -6.48 2.82 -10.82
CA TYR A 108 -7.76 2.59 -11.52
C TYR A 108 -7.55 1.62 -12.70
N PRO A 109 -8.52 0.76 -13.09
CA PRO A 109 -9.89 0.58 -12.57
C PRO A 109 -10.00 -0.34 -11.35
N GLY A 110 -8.84 -0.78 -10.84
CA GLY A 110 -8.68 -1.62 -9.65
C GLY A 110 -8.85 -3.11 -9.93
N GLY A 111 -8.03 -3.93 -9.27
CA GLY A 111 -8.20 -5.37 -9.09
C GLY A 111 -8.48 -6.16 -10.36
N ASN A 112 -9.27 -7.22 -10.22
CA ASN A 112 -9.61 -8.14 -11.31
C ASN A 112 -10.23 -7.46 -12.53
N ALA A 113 -10.92 -6.33 -12.31
CA ALA A 113 -11.60 -5.61 -13.39
C ALA A 113 -10.61 -5.07 -14.42
N SER A 114 -9.37 -4.83 -14.04
CA SER A 114 -8.34 -4.33 -14.95
C SER A 114 -8.11 -5.26 -16.15
N ASN A 115 -8.38 -6.57 -16.00
CA ASN A 115 -8.25 -7.56 -17.07
C ASN A 115 -9.53 -7.72 -17.92
N ASP A 116 -10.62 -7.00 -17.64
CA ASP A 116 -11.85 -7.03 -18.43
C ASP A 116 -12.49 -5.63 -18.60
N PHE A 117 -11.72 -4.56 -18.38
CA PHE A 117 -12.17 -3.17 -18.46
C PHE A 117 -11.88 -2.53 -19.82
N PHE A 118 -12.88 -1.82 -20.33
CA PHE A 118 -12.89 -1.14 -21.62
C PHE A 118 -13.23 0.33 -21.39
N TRP A 119 -12.19 1.18 -21.37
CA TRP A 119 -12.24 2.52 -20.78
C TRP A 119 -13.12 3.51 -21.53
N ASP A 120 -13.24 3.37 -22.86
CA ASP A 120 -14.02 4.24 -23.75
C ASP A 120 -15.34 3.63 -24.22
N SER A 121 -15.70 2.43 -23.76
CA SER A 121 -16.90 1.75 -24.25
C SER A 121 -18.07 1.90 -23.28
N SER A 122 -19.27 2.06 -23.84
CA SER A 122 -20.56 2.00 -23.14
C SER A 122 -21.30 0.68 -23.37
N ASN A 123 -20.95 -0.04 -24.43
CA ASN A 123 -21.50 -1.33 -24.84
C ASN A 123 -20.46 -2.14 -25.64
N LEU A 124 -20.80 -3.39 -25.99
CA LEU A 124 -19.89 -4.33 -26.65
C LEU A 124 -19.44 -3.87 -28.05
N ASN A 125 -20.30 -3.20 -28.82
CA ASN A 125 -20.00 -2.77 -30.19
C ASN A 125 -18.95 -1.66 -30.24
N GLU A 126 -18.71 -0.98 -29.11
CA GLU A 126 -17.69 0.05 -28.95
C GLU A 126 -16.36 -0.51 -28.42
N CYS A 127 -16.32 -1.79 -28.06
CA CYS A 127 -15.09 -2.44 -27.61
C CYS A 127 -14.16 -2.75 -28.80
N PRO A 128 -12.85 -2.95 -28.56
CA PRO A 128 -11.93 -3.41 -29.59
C PRO A 128 -12.41 -4.69 -30.27
N GLN A 129 -12.05 -4.86 -31.54
CA GLN A 129 -12.43 -6.04 -32.34
C GLN A 129 -12.03 -7.36 -31.65
N GLY A 130 -12.93 -8.34 -31.71
CA GLY A 130 -12.72 -9.65 -31.08
C GLY A 130 -12.97 -9.67 -29.57
N THR A 131 -13.49 -8.59 -28.98
CA THR A 131 -13.96 -8.64 -27.58
C THR A 131 -15.18 -9.57 -27.48
N PRO A 132 -15.11 -10.64 -26.68
CA PRO A 132 -16.25 -11.53 -26.48
C PRO A 132 -17.29 -10.91 -25.54
N ASP A 133 -18.56 -11.30 -25.67
CA ASP A 133 -19.61 -10.93 -24.71
C ASP A 133 -19.43 -11.60 -23.33
N THR A 134 -18.72 -12.74 -23.31
CA THR A 134 -18.53 -13.62 -22.17
C THR A 134 -17.05 -13.95 -22.01
N ILE A 135 -16.47 -13.55 -20.89
CA ILE A 135 -15.06 -13.81 -20.56
C ILE A 135 -15.00 -14.86 -19.45
N PHE A 136 -14.59 -16.07 -19.78
CA PHE A 136 -14.49 -17.17 -18.81
C PHE A 136 -13.28 -17.01 -17.89
N LYS A 137 -13.46 -17.43 -16.62
CA LYS A 137 -12.38 -17.62 -15.65
C LYS A 137 -11.79 -19.03 -15.75
N SER A 138 -10.77 -19.33 -14.95
CA SER A 138 -9.91 -20.50 -15.19
C SER A 138 -10.59 -21.87 -15.22
N ASP A 139 -11.73 -22.02 -14.54
CA ASP A 139 -12.49 -23.26 -14.43
C ASP A 139 -13.59 -23.41 -15.50
N PHE A 140 -13.79 -22.39 -16.34
CA PHE A 140 -14.86 -22.30 -17.35
C PHE A 140 -16.29 -22.43 -16.81
N THR A 141 -16.47 -22.43 -15.48
CA THR A 141 -17.78 -22.43 -14.82
C THR A 141 -18.17 -21.02 -14.37
N LYS A 142 -17.17 -20.19 -14.04
CA LYS A 142 -17.35 -18.78 -13.73
C LYS A 142 -16.98 -17.94 -14.93
N TYR A 143 -17.72 -16.85 -15.13
CA TYR A 143 -17.45 -15.88 -16.17
C TYR A 143 -17.71 -14.46 -15.66
N THR A 144 -17.28 -13.49 -16.46
CA THR A 144 -17.52 -12.06 -16.31
C THR A 144 -17.89 -11.51 -17.68
N THR A 145 -18.63 -10.41 -17.72
CA THR A 145 -18.85 -9.63 -18.94
C THR A 145 -17.87 -8.46 -19.01
N PRO A 146 -17.55 -7.96 -20.21
CA PRO A 146 -16.82 -6.71 -20.39
C PRO A 146 -17.31 -5.60 -19.46
N LYS A 147 -16.37 -4.93 -18.77
CA LYS A 147 -16.64 -3.79 -17.90
C LYS A 147 -16.52 -2.50 -18.70
N PHE A 148 -17.67 -1.95 -19.06
CA PHE A 148 -17.79 -0.72 -19.84
C PHE A 148 -17.48 0.52 -18.99
N GLY A 149 -16.43 1.23 -19.34
CA GLY A 149 -15.96 2.42 -18.64
C GLY A 149 -16.90 3.61 -18.73
N LEU A 150 -17.74 3.69 -19.77
CA LEU A 150 -18.73 4.76 -19.94
C LEU A 150 -20.14 4.39 -19.42
N LYS A 151 -20.26 3.29 -18.65
CA LYS A 151 -21.54 2.92 -18.03
C LYS A 151 -21.99 3.99 -17.03
N LYS A 152 -23.28 4.34 -17.07
CA LYS A 152 -23.88 5.40 -16.22
C LYS A 152 -23.71 5.19 -14.71
N ASN A 153 -23.73 3.94 -14.25
CA ASN A 153 -23.79 3.58 -12.82
C ASN A 153 -22.47 2.92 -12.36
N GLY A 154 -21.38 3.68 -12.38
CA GLY A 154 -20.05 3.27 -11.94
C GLY A 154 -19.09 4.45 -11.82
N TYR A 155 -17.81 4.15 -11.57
CA TYR A 155 -16.73 5.12 -11.49
C TYR A 155 -16.04 5.13 -12.86
N ASN A 156 -16.40 6.11 -13.69
CA ASN A 156 -15.90 6.21 -15.06
C ASN A 156 -14.55 6.95 -15.13
N PRO A 157 -13.83 6.88 -16.26
CA PRO A 157 -12.53 7.54 -16.37
C PRO A 157 -12.59 9.07 -16.18
N ASN A 158 -13.66 9.75 -16.60
CA ASN A 158 -13.76 11.21 -16.38
C ASN A 158 -13.83 11.57 -14.89
N GLN A 159 -14.54 10.77 -14.08
CA GLN A 159 -14.62 10.95 -12.63
C GLN A 159 -13.28 10.65 -11.94
N PHE A 160 -12.55 9.66 -12.45
CA PHE A 160 -11.18 9.40 -12.03
C PHE A 160 -10.28 10.60 -12.30
N TYR A 161 -10.28 11.15 -13.52
CA TYR A 161 -9.50 12.34 -13.86
C TYR A 161 -9.87 13.55 -13.01
N GLU A 162 -11.17 13.76 -12.76
CA GLU A 162 -11.65 14.84 -11.90
C GLU A 162 -11.10 14.70 -10.47
N THR A 163 -11.06 13.48 -9.93
CA THR A 163 -10.51 13.20 -8.60
C THR A 163 -9.00 13.48 -8.56
N LEU A 164 -8.26 13.08 -9.59
CA LEU A 164 -6.83 13.41 -9.70
C LEU A 164 -6.61 14.92 -9.66
N LEU A 165 -7.34 15.68 -10.49
CA LEU A 165 -7.25 17.13 -10.55
C LEU A 165 -7.65 17.81 -9.23
N ARG A 166 -8.76 17.37 -8.61
CA ARG A 166 -9.28 17.98 -7.37
C ARG A 166 -8.41 17.67 -6.16
N THR A 167 -7.70 16.55 -6.14
CA THR A 167 -6.78 16.16 -5.05
C THR A 167 -5.34 16.62 -5.29
N GLY A 168 -4.94 16.84 -6.54
CA GLY A 168 -3.54 17.08 -6.92
C GLY A 168 -2.69 15.80 -7.00
N SER A 169 -3.35 14.64 -7.02
CA SER A 169 -2.70 13.33 -7.15
C SER A 169 -2.36 13.01 -8.61
N THR A 170 -1.42 12.09 -8.83
CA THR A 170 -1.26 11.42 -10.14
C THR A 170 -2.07 10.12 -10.19
N GLY A 171 -2.28 9.58 -11.39
CA GLY A 171 -2.87 8.25 -11.57
C GLY A 171 -1.84 7.12 -11.68
N SER A 172 -2.27 5.90 -11.35
CA SER A 172 -1.74 4.62 -11.84
C SER A 172 -2.83 3.89 -12.64
N ILE A 173 -2.72 3.82 -13.96
CA ILE A 173 -3.73 3.18 -14.81
C ILE A 173 -3.32 1.76 -15.17
N CYS A 174 -4.16 0.78 -14.81
CA CYS A 174 -3.97 -0.60 -15.23
C CYS A 174 -4.70 -0.87 -16.56
N VAL A 175 -3.96 -1.25 -17.60
CA VAL A 175 -4.49 -1.56 -18.93
C VAL A 175 -4.89 -3.03 -19.06
N ASN A 176 -5.88 -3.30 -19.90
CA ASN A 176 -6.43 -4.62 -20.14
C ASN A 176 -5.52 -5.46 -21.05
N TYR A 177 -4.46 -6.00 -20.46
CA TYR A 177 -3.56 -6.96 -21.13
C TYR A 177 -4.30 -8.24 -21.54
N SER A 178 -5.20 -8.74 -20.71
CA SER A 178 -5.85 -10.04 -20.94
C SER A 178 -6.68 -10.11 -22.23
N LEU A 179 -7.05 -8.98 -22.83
CA LEU A 179 -7.62 -8.93 -24.18
C LEU A 179 -6.73 -9.64 -25.23
N ALA A 180 -5.41 -9.55 -25.10
CA ALA A 180 -4.45 -10.26 -25.95
C ALA A 180 -4.57 -11.80 -25.85
N LEU A 181 -5.18 -12.30 -24.77
CA LEU A 181 -5.33 -13.72 -24.48
C LEU A 181 -6.72 -14.25 -24.86
N TYR A 182 -7.78 -13.59 -24.38
CA TYR A 182 -9.15 -14.10 -24.50
C TYR A 182 -9.92 -13.60 -25.72
N SER A 183 -9.39 -12.65 -26.51
CA SER A 183 -10.10 -12.17 -27.71
C SER A 183 -10.47 -13.33 -28.65
N ASP A 184 -11.63 -13.24 -29.30
CA ASP A 184 -12.15 -14.27 -30.21
C ASP A 184 -11.34 -14.38 -31.51
N ILE A 185 -10.48 -13.39 -31.81
CA ILE A 185 -9.54 -13.47 -32.92
C ILE A 185 -8.57 -14.62 -32.66
N GLU A 186 -8.34 -15.52 -33.64
CA GLU A 186 -7.49 -16.69 -33.44
C GLU A 186 -5.99 -16.41 -33.49
N ASP A 187 -5.57 -15.44 -34.32
CA ASP A 187 -4.18 -15.03 -34.48
C ASP A 187 -3.67 -14.28 -33.24
N GLU A 188 -2.56 -14.72 -32.66
CA GLU A 188 -1.99 -14.14 -31.44
C GLU A 188 -1.39 -12.76 -31.67
N ASP A 189 -0.71 -12.55 -32.80
CA ASP A 189 -0.05 -11.28 -33.11
C ASP A 189 -1.10 -10.20 -33.35
N ILE A 190 -2.20 -10.53 -34.03
CA ILE A 190 -3.34 -9.60 -34.22
C ILE A 190 -3.98 -9.26 -32.86
N ARG A 191 -4.19 -10.24 -31.97
CA ARG A 191 -4.74 -9.98 -30.63
C ARG A 191 -3.82 -9.05 -29.82
N LEU A 192 -2.52 -9.32 -29.84
CA LEU A 192 -1.51 -8.52 -29.15
C LEU A 192 -1.47 -7.09 -29.71
N GLU A 193 -1.51 -6.94 -31.02
CA GLU A 193 -1.53 -5.64 -31.71
C GLU A 193 -2.73 -4.81 -31.26
N ILE A 194 -3.94 -5.38 -31.30
CA ILE A 194 -5.18 -4.72 -30.88
C ILE A 194 -5.13 -4.30 -29.41
N ALA A 195 -4.72 -5.20 -28.51
CA ALA A 195 -4.72 -4.91 -27.08
C ALA A 195 -3.68 -3.85 -26.71
N SER A 196 -2.49 -3.91 -27.32
CA SER A 196 -1.43 -2.93 -27.09
C SER A 196 -1.74 -1.56 -27.71
N ASP A 197 -2.38 -1.50 -28.88
CA ASP A 197 -2.90 -0.27 -29.46
C ASP A 197 -3.98 0.36 -28.60
N TYR A 198 -4.87 -0.46 -28.05
CA TYR A 198 -5.93 0.02 -27.17
C TYR A 198 -5.38 0.66 -25.89
N ALA A 199 -4.32 0.09 -25.32
CA ALA A 199 -3.58 0.69 -24.21
C ALA A 199 -2.91 2.01 -24.60
N ALA A 200 -2.21 2.05 -25.74
CA ALA A 200 -1.55 3.27 -26.24
C ALA A 200 -2.56 4.40 -26.56
N LYS A 201 -3.74 4.07 -27.08
CA LYS A 201 -4.84 5.03 -27.29
C LYS A 201 -5.33 5.65 -25.97
N TRP A 202 -5.34 4.88 -24.88
CA TRP A 202 -5.67 5.44 -23.57
C TRP A 202 -4.62 6.47 -23.13
N VAL A 203 -3.33 6.18 -23.33
CA VAL A 203 -2.24 7.15 -23.07
C VAL A 203 -2.43 8.42 -23.91
N GLU A 204 -2.72 8.27 -25.20
CA GLU A 204 -2.97 9.40 -26.11
C GLU A 204 -4.12 10.28 -25.62
N GLU A 205 -5.24 9.66 -25.25
CA GLU A 205 -6.41 10.36 -24.76
C GLU A 205 -6.11 11.18 -23.50
N VAL A 206 -5.41 10.59 -22.53
CA VAL A 206 -5.25 11.23 -21.21
C VAL A 206 -4.07 12.18 -21.15
N ASN A 207 -2.92 11.81 -21.74
CA ASN A 207 -1.70 12.60 -21.62
C ASN A 207 -1.50 13.55 -22.80
N ILE A 208 -1.91 13.18 -24.01
CA ILE A 208 -1.72 14.03 -25.19
C ILE A 208 -2.92 14.97 -25.39
N LYS A 209 -4.14 14.41 -25.49
CA LYS A 209 -5.35 15.22 -25.76
C LYS A 209 -5.78 16.02 -24.53
N ARG A 210 -5.82 15.39 -23.35
CA ARG A 210 -6.27 16.05 -22.10
C ARG A 210 -5.16 16.66 -21.26
N LYS A 211 -3.88 16.35 -21.53
CA LYS A 211 -2.72 16.91 -20.81
C LYS A 211 -2.77 16.66 -19.29
N LEU A 212 -3.27 15.50 -18.88
CA LEU A 212 -3.40 15.15 -17.46
C LEU A 212 -2.09 14.71 -16.80
N ASN A 213 -1.06 14.40 -17.60
CA ASN A 213 0.26 13.99 -17.13
C ASN A 213 0.18 12.83 -16.10
N ILE A 214 -0.63 11.82 -16.43
CA ILE A 214 -0.73 10.59 -15.66
C ILE A 214 0.60 9.85 -15.77
N LYS A 215 1.27 9.70 -14.63
CA LYS A 215 2.64 9.22 -14.57
C LYS A 215 2.76 7.71 -14.66
N PHE A 216 1.91 6.97 -13.95
CA PHE A 216 2.09 5.53 -13.74
C PHE A 216 1.07 4.73 -14.54
N TRP A 217 1.55 3.63 -15.11
CA TRP A 217 0.76 2.69 -15.88
C TRP A 217 1.15 1.26 -15.50
N GLU A 218 0.21 0.34 -15.57
CA GLU A 218 0.39 -1.07 -15.20
C GLU A 218 -0.18 -1.96 -16.30
N ILE A 219 0.50 -3.04 -16.66
CA ILE A 219 0.07 -3.96 -17.72
C ILE A 219 -0.56 -5.21 -17.12
N GLY A 220 -1.89 -5.23 -17.02
CA GLY A 220 -2.65 -6.32 -16.42
C GLY A 220 -2.60 -6.37 -14.89
N ASN A 221 -3.37 -7.30 -14.31
CA ASN A 221 -3.51 -7.46 -12.87
C ASN A 221 -3.37 -8.93 -12.44
N GLU A 222 -2.40 -9.24 -11.57
CA GLU A 222 -2.16 -10.59 -11.00
C GLU A 222 -2.31 -11.74 -12.01
N ASN A 223 -1.82 -11.58 -13.25
CA ASN A 223 -2.10 -12.51 -14.34
C ASN A 223 -1.63 -13.96 -14.06
N TRP A 224 -0.81 -14.17 -13.04
CA TRP A 224 -0.42 -15.48 -12.49
C TRP A 224 -1.54 -16.21 -11.72
N GLY A 225 -2.64 -15.52 -11.37
CA GLY A 225 -3.71 -16.03 -10.53
C GLY A 225 -4.86 -16.69 -11.31
N PRO A 226 -5.32 -17.90 -10.96
CA PRO A 226 -6.41 -18.59 -11.67
C PRO A 226 -7.76 -17.85 -11.62
N TRP A 227 -7.96 -16.92 -10.70
CA TRP A 227 -9.18 -16.12 -10.63
C TRP A 227 -9.27 -15.02 -11.71
N GLN A 228 -8.19 -14.76 -12.45
CA GLN A 228 -8.11 -13.71 -13.45
C GLN A 228 -8.71 -14.13 -14.80
N ALA A 229 -9.34 -13.16 -15.46
CA ALA A 229 -9.65 -13.26 -16.89
C ALA A 229 -8.34 -13.43 -17.68
N GLY A 230 -8.35 -14.35 -18.65
CA GLY A 230 -7.17 -14.66 -19.47
C GLY A 230 -6.18 -15.65 -18.84
N TYR A 231 -6.35 -16.07 -17.57
CA TYR A 231 -5.44 -17.06 -16.98
C TYR A 231 -5.48 -18.41 -17.70
N ASN A 232 -6.68 -18.89 -18.08
CA ASN A 232 -6.88 -20.10 -18.87
C ASN A 232 -7.96 -19.83 -19.90
N VAL A 233 -7.61 -19.94 -21.18
CA VAL A 233 -8.49 -19.64 -22.31
C VAL A 233 -8.81 -20.93 -23.04
N LYS A 234 -10.09 -21.16 -23.35
CA LYS A 234 -10.54 -22.37 -24.04
C LYS A 234 -9.77 -22.53 -25.36
N LYS A 235 -9.29 -23.75 -25.65
CA LYS A 235 -8.43 -24.10 -26.81
C LYS A 235 -7.01 -23.49 -26.81
N ARG A 236 -6.71 -22.47 -26.00
CA ARG A 236 -5.37 -21.82 -25.93
C ARG A 236 -4.58 -22.19 -24.68
N GLY A 237 -5.27 -22.67 -23.64
CA GLY A 237 -4.67 -23.18 -22.42
C GLY A 237 -4.32 -22.09 -21.40
N ILE A 238 -3.47 -22.46 -20.46
CA ILE A 238 -3.04 -21.62 -19.34
C ILE A 238 -1.98 -20.62 -19.82
N ILE A 239 -2.05 -19.39 -19.30
CA ILE A 239 -1.08 -18.31 -19.55
C ILE A 239 0.37 -18.77 -19.34
N SER A 240 1.26 -18.37 -20.25
CA SER A 240 2.71 -18.55 -20.13
C SER A 240 3.35 -17.30 -19.50
N PRO A 241 4.12 -17.44 -18.40
CA PRO A 241 4.83 -16.30 -17.82
C PRO A 241 5.81 -15.65 -18.81
N LYS A 242 6.56 -16.45 -19.57
CA LYS A 242 7.46 -15.91 -20.60
C LYS A 242 6.72 -15.05 -21.64
N LYS A 243 5.62 -15.58 -22.21
CA LYS A 243 4.80 -14.83 -23.18
C LYS A 243 4.23 -13.55 -22.60
N TYR A 244 3.82 -13.55 -21.33
CA TYR A 244 3.39 -12.32 -20.65
C TYR A 244 4.49 -11.25 -20.65
N GLY A 245 5.73 -11.63 -20.35
CA GLY A 245 6.87 -10.72 -20.41
C GLY A 245 7.16 -10.21 -21.84
N GLU A 246 7.15 -11.11 -22.83
CA GLU A 246 7.33 -10.78 -24.25
C GLU A 246 6.24 -9.78 -24.72
N HIS A 247 4.98 -10.02 -24.37
CA HIS A 247 3.87 -9.12 -24.69
C HIS A 247 3.99 -7.77 -23.97
N CYS A 248 4.39 -7.76 -22.69
CA CYS A 248 4.60 -6.51 -21.95
C CYS A 248 5.60 -5.58 -22.65
N ARG A 249 6.66 -6.12 -23.26
CA ARG A 249 7.61 -5.35 -24.06
C ARG A 249 6.92 -4.60 -25.21
N VAL A 250 6.00 -5.26 -25.92
CA VAL A 250 5.24 -4.64 -27.01
C VAL A 250 4.33 -3.53 -26.50
N PHE A 251 3.60 -3.78 -25.41
CA PHE A 251 2.77 -2.76 -24.74
C PHE A 251 3.61 -1.55 -24.31
N ILE A 252 4.74 -1.78 -23.62
CA ILE A 252 5.62 -0.71 -23.16
C ILE A 252 6.11 0.14 -24.33
N ASN A 253 6.61 -0.49 -25.39
CA ASN A 253 7.13 0.22 -26.55
C ASN A 253 6.06 1.10 -27.21
N LYS A 254 4.85 0.58 -27.41
CA LYS A 254 3.75 1.34 -28.02
C LYS A 254 3.25 2.48 -27.14
N MET A 255 3.06 2.22 -25.85
CA MET A 255 2.60 3.24 -24.91
C MET A 255 3.63 4.37 -24.77
N LYS A 256 4.92 4.04 -24.66
CA LYS A 256 6.01 5.04 -24.60
C LYS A 256 6.27 5.75 -25.93
N ALA A 257 5.91 5.16 -27.07
CA ALA A 257 5.94 5.86 -28.36
C ALA A 257 4.93 7.01 -28.41
N VAL A 258 3.81 6.91 -27.67
CA VAL A 258 2.83 7.99 -27.52
C VAL A 258 3.30 9.03 -26.52
N ASP A 259 3.74 8.61 -25.33
CA ASP A 259 4.26 9.50 -24.30
C ASP A 259 5.51 8.89 -23.64
N PRO A 260 6.73 9.32 -24.02
CA PRO A 260 7.96 8.79 -23.44
C PRO A 260 8.15 9.10 -21.95
N SER A 261 7.34 9.99 -21.37
CA SER A 261 7.49 10.42 -19.97
C SER A 261 6.80 9.50 -18.96
N ILE A 262 5.93 8.60 -19.41
CA ILE A 262 5.22 7.67 -18.52
C ILE A 262 6.16 6.59 -17.98
N LYS A 263 5.82 6.11 -16.78
CA LYS A 263 6.49 5.01 -16.11
C LYS A 263 5.56 3.80 -16.09
N ILE A 264 6.01 2.67 -16.61
CA ILE A 264 5.20 1.47 -16.82
C ILE A 264 5.71 0.32 -15.95
N GLY A 265 4.79 -0.24 -15.18
CA GLY A 265 5.00 -1.40 -14.32
C GLY A 265 4.49 -2.69 -14.94
N VAL A 266 5.20 -3.78 -14.62
CA VAL A 266 4.84 -5.14 -15.03
C VAL A 266 4.45 -5.97 -13.82
N VAL A 267 3.40 -6.79 -13.95
CA VAL A 267 2.91 -7.68 -12.88
C VAL A 267 3.99 -8.65 -12.48
N GLY A 268 4.37 -8.55 -11.22
CA GLY A 268 5.27 -9.46 -10.56
C GLY A 268 4.58 -10.44 -9.63
N TYR A 269 5.40 -11.23 -8.96
CA TYR A 269 4.92 -12.15 -7.94
C TYR A 269 5.81 -12.13 -6.70
N GLN A 270 5.20 -11.86 -5.55
CA GLN A 270 5.91 -11.55 -4.33
C GLN A 270 6.59 -12.78 -3.73
N LYS A 271 6.00 -13.97 -3.92
CA LYS A 271 6.54 -15.25 -3.45
C LYS A 271 5.81 -16.42 -4.10
N PRO A 272 6.51 -17.44 -4.61
CA PRO A 272 5.91 -18.73 -4.96
C PRO A 272 5.15 -19.36 -3.78
N LYS A 273 3.81 -19.32 -3.82
CA LYS A 273 2.94 -19.95 -2.80
C LYS A 273 2.52 -21.38 -3.18
N SER A 274 2.84 -21.84 -4.38
CA SER A 274 2.49 -23.20 -4.86
C SER A 274 3.51 -23.74 -5.86
N ASN A 275 3.48 -25.07 -6.06
CA ASN A 275 4.31 -25.76 -7.06
C ASN A 275 3.71 -25.72 -8.48
N LYS A 276 2.60 -24.99 -8.71
CA LYS A 276 2.03 -24.83 -10.06
C LYS A 276 3.00 -24.08 -10.95
N TYR A 277 3.11 -24.53 -12.21
CA TYR A 277 4.07 -24.01 -13.19
C TYR A 277 4.09 -22.48 -13.27
N VAL A 278 2.91 -21.84 -13.45
CA VAL A 278 2.79 -20.38 -13.61
C VAL A 278 3.38 -19.64 -12.42
N THR A 279 2.88 -19.89 -11.21
CA THR A 279 3.33 -19.20 -9.99
C THR A 279 4.77 -19.55 -9.59
N LYS A 280 5.23 -20.78 -9.88
CA LYS A 280 6.60 -21.22 -9.58
C LYS A 280 7.64 -20.55 -10.48
N ASN A 281 7.29 -20.31 -11.75
CA ASN A 281 8.21 -19.77 -12.75
C ASN A 281 7.96 -18.29 -13.07
N TRP A 282 6.98 -17.62 -12.46
CA TRP A 282 6.59 -16.25 -12.81
C TRP A 282 7.77 -15.28 -12.86
N ASN A 283 8.45 -15.05 -11.73
CA ASN A 283 9.59 -14.13 -11.70
C ASN A 283 10.74 -14.61 -12.59
N LYS A 284 10.98 -15.92 -12.64
CA LYS A 284 12.07 -16.54 -13.43
C LYS A 284 11.93 -16.26 -14.93
N GLU A 285 10.72 -16.34 -15.45
CA GLU A 285 10.44 -16.25 -16.89
C GLU A 285 9.97 -14.86 -17.34
N VAL A 286 9.37 -14.05 -16.44
CA VAL A 286 8.94 -12.68 -16.77
C VAL A 286 10.11 -11.70 -16.73
N LEU A 287 10.96 -11.75 -15.70
CA LEU A 287 12.02 -10.75 -15.48
C LEU A 287 12.98 -10.61 -16.68
N PRO A 288 13.51 -11.68 -17.29
CA PRO A 288 14.42 -11.55 -18.43
C PRO A 288 13.82 -10.79 -19.61
N GLU A 289 12.50 -10.91 -19.80
CA GLU A 289 11.78 -10.30 -20.90
C GLU A 289 11.43 -8.83 -20.69
N ILE A 290 11.55 -8.30 -19.47
CA ILE A 290 11.13 -6.93 -19.14
C ILE A 290 12.23 -6.09 -18.50
N ILE A 291 13.35 -6.70 -18.08
CA ILE A 291 14.36 -6.04 -17.24
C ILE A 291 14.94 -4.76 -17.86
N ASP A 292 14.99 -4.64 -19.18
CA ASP A 292 15.54 -3.46 -19.86
C ASP A 292 14.49 -2.42 -20.27
N VAL A 293 13.20 -2.70 -20.12
CA VAL A 293 12.12 -1.85 -20.68
C VAL A 293 11.08 -1.40 -19.66
N ALA A 294 10.82 -2.21 -18.63
CA ALA A 294 9.92 -1.85 -17.54
C ALA A 294 10.58 -0.84 -16.60
N ASP A 295 9.79 0.11 -16.09
CA ASP A 295 10.28 1.10 -15.13
C ASP A 295 10.20 0.58 -13.69
N PHE A 296 9.22 -0.28 -13.39
CA PHE A 296 9.08 -0.88 -12.07
C PHE A 296 8.41 -2.26 -12.10
N TYR A 297 8.57 -3.02 -11.02
CA TYR A 297 7.93 -4.32 -10.82
C TYR A 297 6.79 -4.21 -9.82
N ILE A 298 5.63 -4.77 -10.18
CA ILE A 298 4.40 -4.65 -9.41
C ILE A 298 4.25 -5.85 -8.49
N LEU A 299 4.11 -5.62 -7.19
CA LEU A 299 3.71 -6.63 -6.21
C LEU A 299 2.36 -6.28 -5.61
N HIS A 300 1.60 -7.32 -5.32
CA HIS A 300 0.36 -7.26 -4.56
C HIS A 300 0.52 -8.09 -3.30
N ASP A 301 -0.03 -7.66 -2.17
CA ASP A 301 0.00 -8.49 -0.98
C ASP A 301 -1.18 -8.34 -0.04
N TYR A 302 -1.74 -9.49 0.32
CA TYR A 302 -2.73 -9.61 1.37
C TYR A 302 -2.10 -10.42 2.48
N PHE A 303 -1.87 -9.76 3.61
CA PHE A 303 -0.92 -10.21 4.63
C PHE A 303 -1.42 -11.42 5.41
N THR A 304 -2.69 -11.76 5.28
CA THR A 304 -3.32 -12.93 5.89
C THR A 304 -3.63 -13.98 4.84
N LYS A 305 -3.71 -15.25 5.27
CA LYS A 305 -4.14 -16.33 4.38
C LYS A 305 -5.61 -16.12 3.99
N TYR A 306 -5.92 -16.40 2.73
CA TYR A 306 -7.31 -16.37 2.26
C TYR A 306 -8.24 -17.20 3.15
N GLY A 307 -9.31 -16.58 3.65
CA GLY A 307 -10.32 -17.19 4.50
C GLY A 307 -9.95 -17.30 5.98
N ALA A 308 -8.78 -16.81 6.41
CA ALA A 308 -8.38 -16.84 7.81
C ALA A 308 -9.22 -15.88 8.67
N VAL A 309 -9.71 -16.37 9.80
CA VAL A 309 -10.19 -15.55 10.92
C VAL A 309 -9.01 -15.42 11.87
N ILE A 310 -8.62 -14.20 12.20
CA ILE A 310 -7.42 -13.91 12.98
C ILE A 310 -7.71 -12.91 14.09
N ASP A 311 -6.91 -12.95 15.16
CA ASP A 311 -6.95 -11.94 16.20
C ASP A 311 -6.07 -10.70 15.86
N ALA A 312 -6.02 -9.74 16.79
CA ALA A 312 -5.26 -8.51 16.62
C ALA A 312 -3.75 -8.74 16.61
N GLU A 313 -3.21 -9.67 17.40
CA GLU A 313 -1.77 -9.93 17.45
C GLU A 313 -1.29 -10.67 16.19
N GLU A 314 -2.07 -11.64 15.71
CA GLU A 314 -1.87 -12.30 14.42
C GLU A 314 -1.93 -11.32 13.25
N MET A 315 -2.88 -10.38 13.26
CA MET A 315 -2.97 -9.34 12.24
C MET A 315 -1.72 -8.45 12.24
N LEU A 316 -1.24 -8.01 13.39
CA LEU A 316 -0.10 -7.08 13.47
C LEU A 316 1.24 -7.78 13.16
N SER A 317 1.41 -9.02 13.62
CA SER A 317 2.61 -9.82 13.31
C SER A 317 2.75 -10.16 11.83
N SER A 318 1.63 -10.17 11.07
CA SER A 318 1.66 -10.46 9.64
C SER A 318 2.52 -9.47 8.82
N VAL A 319 2.65 -8.21 9.27
CA VAL A 319 3.41 -7.15 8.60
C VAL A 319 4.87 -7.52 8.39
N ASP A 320 5.45 -8.25 9.34
CA ASP A 320 6.87 -8.60 9.36
C ASP A 320 7.23 -9.61 8.23
N THR A 321 6.25 -10.14 7.49
CA THR A 321 6.49 -11.00 6.32
C THR A 321 6.87 -10.25 5.04
N MET A 322 6.57 -8.95 4.97
CA MET A 322 6.75 -8.12 3.78
C MET A 322 8.20 -8.04 3.29
N TYR A 323 9.18 -8.14 4.20
CA TYR A 323 10.62 -8.10 3.88
C TYR A 323 11.02 -9.17 2.88
N SER A 324 10.40 -10.34 3.00
CA SER A 324 10.71 -11.49 2.16
C SER A 324 10.34 -11.24 0.69
N HIS A 325 9.37 -10.38 0.41
CA HIS A 325 8.86 -10.14 -0.94
C HIS A 325 9.86 -9.41 -1.84
N ILE A 326 10.44 -8.31 -1.36
CA ILE A 326 11.48 -7.58 -2.10
C ILE A 326 12.70 -8.47 -2.31
N LYS A 327 13.13 -9.19 -1.27
CA LYS A 327 14.26 -10.11 -1.35
C LYS A 327 14.03 -11.16 -2.45
N VAL A 328 12.85 -11.78 -2.49
CA VAL A 328 12.50 -12.79 -3.51
C VAL A 328 12.62 -12.23 -4.93
N VAL A 329 12.17 -10.99 -5.17
CA VAL A 329 12.29 -10.35 -6.48
C VAL A 329 13.74 -10.05 -6.81
N ASN A 330 14.49 -9.43 -5.89
CA ASN A 330 15.89 -9.06 -6.12
C ASN A 330 16.80 -10.27 -6.34
N ASP A 331 16.58 -11.36 -5.60
CA ASP A 331 17.30 -12.61 -5.81
C ASP A 331 16.96 -13.23 -7.19
N ALA A 332 15.72 -13.06 -7.67
CA ALA A 332 15.34 -13.49 -9.00
C ALA A 332 15.95 -12.61 -10.12
N ILE A 333 16.05 -11.29 -9.90
CA ILE A 333 16.75 -10.37 -10.83
C ILE A 333 18.21 -10.81 -10.98
N GLU A 334 18.93 -10.95 -9.88
CA GLU A 334 20.35 -11.33 -9.88
C GLU A 334 20.57 -12.72 -10.49
N LYS A 335 19.66 -13.66 -10.24
CA LYS A 335 19.81 -15.04 -10.71
C LYS A 335 19.45 -15.24 -12.18
N TYR A 336 18.43 -14.56 -12.68
CA TYR A 336 17.83 -14.88 -13.99
C TYR A 336 18.01 -13.78 -15.03
N THR A 337 18.55 -12.63 -14.67
CA THR A 337 18.82 -11.52 -15.60
C THR A 337 20.31 -11.17 -15.62
N HIS A 338 20.69 -10.24 -16.48
CA HIS A 338 22.05 -9.71 -16.56
C HIS A 338 22.29 -8.50 -15.64
N LYS A 339 21.33 -8.15 -14.76
CA LYS A 339 21.43 -7.02 -13.84
C LYS A 339 21.62 -7.49 -12.40
N GLY A 340 22.18 -6.62 -11.55
CA GLY A 340 22.32 -6.87 -10.12
C GLY A 340 21.01 -6.67 -9.34
N ARG A 341 21.02 -7.05 -8.05
CA ARG A 341 19.95 -6.74 -7.10
C ARG A 341 19.64 -5.24 -7.12
N ASN A 342 18.40 -4.86 -6.84
CA ASN A 342 17.92 -3.47 -6.78
C ASN A 342 17.94 -2.69 -8.10
N TYR A 343 18.15 -3.36 -9.24
CA TYR A 343 18.10 -2.71 -10.55
C TYR A 343 16.71 -2.18 -10.91
N LEU A 344 15.67 -2.98 -10.66
CA LEU A 344 14.28 -2.64 -10.99
C LEU A 344 13.53 -2.25 -9.71
N PRO A 345 13.11 -0.97 -9.56
CA PRO A 345 12.32 -0.54 -8.41
C PRO A 345 11.02 -1.33 -8.27
N ILE A 346 10.55 -1.52 -7.03
CA ILE A 346 9.37 -2.31 -6.71
C ILE A 346 8.26 -1.41 -6.17
N ALA A 347 7.04 -1.59 -6.69
CA ALA A 347 5.83 -0.92 -6.23
C ALA A 347 4.84 -1.94 -5.65
N LEU A 348 4.29 -1.67 -4.46
CA LEU A 348 3.22 -2.45 -3.85
C LEU A 348 1.86 -1.85 -4.24
N THR A 349 1.39 -2.14 -5.44
CA THR A 349 0.25 -1.43 -6.05
C THR A 349 -1.12 -1.86 -5.55
N GLU A 350 -1.16 -2.91 -4.73
CA GLU A 350 -2.38 -3.38 -4.06
C GLU A 350 -2.01 -4.11 -2.76
N PHE A 351 -2.49 -3.62 -1.62
CA PHE A 351 -2.33 -4.36 -0.36
C PHE A 351 -3.44 -4.10 0.66
N ASN A 352 -3.69 -5.10 1.52
CA ASN A 352 -4.52 -5.02 2.73
C ASN A 352 -4.21 -6.21 3.66
N THR A 353 -4.88 -6.34 4.81
CA THR A 353 -4.77 -7.52 5.69
C THR A 353 -5.48 -8.74 5.07
N ARG A 354 -6.79 -8.65 4.82
CA ARG A 354 -7.72 -9.70 4.36
C ARG A 354 -8.21 -10.68 5.43
N SER A 355 -8.49 -10.19 6.63
CA SER A 355 -9.18 -10.99 7.65
C SER A 355 -10.58 -11.39 7.18
N ASN A 356 -11.00 -12.60 7.52
CA ASN A 356 -12.35 -13.10 7.31
C ASN A 356 -13.22 -13.04 8.59
N ALA A 357 -12.69 -12.44 9.66
CA ALA A 357 -13.44 -12.17 10.88
C ALA A 357 -14.69 -11.31 10.61
N THR A 358 -15.72 -11.49 11.44
CA THR A 358 -17.01 -10.80 11.32
C THR A 358 -17.36 -10.08 12.62
N ILE A 359 -18.12 -8.99 12.45
CA ILE A 359 -18.65 -8.23 13.59
C ILE A 359 -19.74 -9.05 14.28
N SER A 360 -20.64 -9.66 13.49
CA SER A 360 -21.79 -10.42 13.97
C SER A 360 -21.41 -11.62 14.85
N GLU A 361 -20.29 -12.29 14.56
CA GLU A 361 -19.79 -13.41 15.37
C GLU A 361 -18.81 -12.96 16.45
N ASN A 362 -18.34 -11.71 16.40
CA ASN A 362 -17.28 -11.16 17.26
C ASN A 362 -16.08 -12.10 17.38
N ASN A 363 -15.63 -12.64 16.25
CA ASN A 363 -14.71 -13.78 16.21
C ASN A 363 -13.23 -13.39 15.93
N GLY A 364 -12.91 -12.09 15.87
CA GLY A 364 -11.54 -11.63 15.67
C GLY A 364 -11.42 -10.20 15.13
N ALA A 365 -10.22 -9.85 14.70
CA ALA A 365 -9.90 -8.55 14.16
C ALA A 365 -10.44 -8.41 12.73
N THR A 366 -11.39 -7.51 12.53
CA THR A 366 -12.01 -7.25 11.22
C THR A 366 -11.17 -6.26 10.40
N ASN A 367 -11.40 -6.19 9.07
CA ASN A 367 -10.65 -5.30 8.17
C ASN A 367 -10.95 -3.81 8.41
N VAL A 368 -11.98 -3.50 9.21
CA VAL A 368 -12.44 -2.15 9.57
C VAL A 368 -12.26 -1.83 11.06
N SER A 369 -11.57 -2.70 11.81
CA SER A 369 -11.30 -2.54 13.24
C SER A 369 -10.10 -1.62 13.54
N HIS A 370 -9.92 -1.26 14.80
CA HIS A 370 -8.75 -0.55 15.31
C HIS A 370 -7.45 -1.32 15.04
N ALA A 371 -7.47 -2.65 15.20
CA ALA A 371 -6.35 -3.53 14.84
C ALA A 371 -5.95 -3.37 13.37
N SER A 372 -6.92 -3.24 12.45
CA SER A 372 -6.66 -2.95 11.03
C SER A 372 -6.03 -1.57 10.84
N GLY A 373 -6.53 -0.54 11.55
CA GLY A 373 -5.88 0.79 11.56
C GLY A 373 -4.43 0.75 12.01
N LEU A 374 -4.15 0.00 13.08
CA LEU A 374 -2.81 -0.18 13.62
C LEU A 374 -1.90 -0.99 12.69
N PHE A 375 -2.44 -2.00 12.00
CA PHE A 375 -1.75 -2.70 10.93
C PHE A 375 -1.26 -1.74 9.85
N PHE A 376 -2.10 -0.80 9.38
CA PHE A 376 -1.68 0.15 8.34
C PHE A 376 -0.59 1.11 8.83
N ALA A 377 -0.63 1.53 10.10
CA ALA A 377 0.44 2.35 10.66
C ALA A 377 1.79 1.60 10.67
N HIS A 378 1.80 0.33 11.04
CA HIS A 378 3.02 -0.49 11.04
C HIS A 378 3.47 -0.79 9.59
N ALA A 379 2.54 -1.22 8.73
CA ALA A 379 2.81 -1.54 7.33
C ALA A 379 3.39 -0.35 6.56
N LEU A 380 2.85 0.86 6.68
CA LEU A 380 3.38 2.05 6.01
C LEU A 380 4.84 2.32 6.37
N GLY A 381 5.19 2.19 7.65
CA GLY A 381 6.55 2.39 8.10
C GLY A 381 7.51 1.32 7.58
N GLU A 382 7.08 0.07 7.55
CA GLU A 382 7.86 -1.03 6.99
C GLU A 382 7.99 -0.95 5.46
N ILE A 383 6.98 -0.47 4.75
CA ILE A 383 7.01 -0.25 3.29
C ILE A 383 8.13 0.75 2.96
N ILE A 384 8.18 1.87 3.70
CA ILE A 384 9.23 2.89 3.55
C ILE A 384 10.59 2.30 3.91
N ARG A 385 10.70 1.65 5.07
CA ARG A 385 11.96 1.10 5.60
C ARG A 385 12.59 0.07 4.66
N GLN A 386 11.77 -0.67 3.92
CA GLN A 386 12.24 -1.70 2.99
C GLN A 386 12.57 -1.18 1.60
N GLY A 387 12.21 0.06 1.28
CA GLY A 387 12.56 0.67 0.00
C GLY A 387 11.59 0.36 -1.13
N TYR A 388 10.29 0.19 -0.85
CA TYR A 388 9.29 0.29 -1.91
C TYR A 388 9.27 1.71 -2.46
N GLY A 389 9.13 1.82 -3.78
CA GLY A 389 9.05 3.12 -4.47
C GLY A 389 7.64 3.72 -4.46
N MET A 390 6.61 2.89 -4.40
CA MET A 390 5.21 3.28 -4.41
C MET A 390 4.38 2.23 -3.68
N ALA A 391 3.32 2.65 -2.99
CA ALA A 391 2.40 1.74 -2.31
C ALA A 391 0.95 2.24 -2.40
N MET A 392 0.02 1.33 -2.61
CA MET A 392 -1.40 1.65 -2.80
C MET A 392 -2.29 0.69 -2.01
N MET A 393 -2.93 1.21 -0.96
CA MET A 393 -3.90 0.46 -0.18
C MET A 393 -5.10 0.07 -1.05
N TRP A 394 -5.54 -1.18 -0.93
CA TRP A 394 -6.83 -1.61 -1.42
C TRP A 394 -7.87 -1.41 -0.32
N ASP A 395 -8.81 -0.46 -0.37
CA ASP A 395 -9.12 0.52 -1.41
C ASP A 395 -9.80 1.76 -0.79
N ILE A 396 -10.23 2.75 -1.59
CA ILE A 396 -11.06 3.85 -1.08
C ILE A 396 -12.46 3.35 -0.68
N HIS A 397 -13.05 2.50 -1.53
CA HIS A 397 -14.39 1.94 -1.37
C HIS A 397 -14.46 0.53 -1.96
N ASN A 398 -14.79 -0.47 -1.14
CA ASN A 398 -14.84 -1.85 -1.61
C ASN A 398 -16.28 -2.35 -1.80
N GLY A 399 -17.09 -2.35 -0.73
CA GLY A 399 -18.48 -2.82 -0.79
C GLY A 399 -18.67 -4.24 -0.25
N TYR A 400 -18.07 -4.54 0.89
CA TYR A 400 -18.42 -5.70 1.72
C TYR A 400 -19.19 -5.26 2.96
N HIS A 401 -19.67 -6.23 3.76
CA HIS A 401 -20.45 -5.99 4.98
C HIS A 401 -19.82 -6.76 6.14
N ASP A 402 -20.37 -6.55 7.33
CA ASP A 402 -20.07 -7.35 8.54
C ASP A 402 -18.56 -7.40 8.87
N GLY A 403 -17.90 -6.26 8.77
CA GLY A 403 -16.47 -6.10 9.10
C GLY A 403 -15.50 -6.52 7.99
N LYS A 404 -16.00 -7.08 6.88
CA LYS A 404 -15.16 -7.56 5.78
C LYS A 404 -14.80 -6.49 4.74
N ASP A 405 -15.28 -5.25 4.92
CA ASP A 405 -14.94 -4.15 4.02
C ASP A 405 -13.44 -3.80 4.14
N HIS A 406 -12.80 -3.56 2.99
CA HIS A 406 -11.38 -3.20 2.93
C HIS A 406 -11.19 -1.71 2.63
N GLY A 407 -12.30 -0.98 2.47
CA GLY A 407 -12.31 0.42 2.13
C GLY A 407 -11.73 1.29 3.23
N MET A 408 -11.19 2.43 2.82
CA MET A 408 -10.88 3.55 3.69
C MET A 408 -12.15 4.14 4.33
N PHE A 409 -13.29 3.98 3.66
CA PHE A 409 -14.59 4.51 4.07
C PHE A 409 -15.68 3.46 4.05
N ALA A 410 -16.63 3.60 4.97
CA ALA A 410 -17.79 2.74 5.09
C ALA A 410 -18.59 2.70 3.78
N SER A 411 -18.88 1.48 3.32
CA SER A 411 -19.72 1.27 2.14
C SER A 411 -21.21 1.31 2.49
N LYS A 412 -22.08 1.39 1.48
CA LYS A 412 -23.54 1.30 1.71
C LYS A 412 -24.01 -0.05 2.27
N LYS A 413 -23.13 -1.06 2.29
CA LYS A 413 -23.45 -2.37 2.86
C LYS A 413 -23.13 -2.45 4.36
N GLU A 414 -22.48 -1.43 4.92
CA GLU A 414 -22.31 -1.25 6.36
C GLU A 414 -23.47 -0.40 6.88
N THR A 415 -24.59 -1.05 7.18
CA THR A 415 -25.88 -0.38 7.43
C THR A 415 -26.00 0.23 8.83
N ASP A 416 -25.02 0.01 9.69
CA ASP A 416 -25.02 0.48 11.08
C ASP A 416 -24.24 1.80 11.28
N VAL A 417 -23.67 2.35 10.20
CA VAL A 417 -23.02 3.66 10.17
C VAL A 417 -23.34 4.40 8.86
N ASP A 418 -23.13 5.71 8.86
CA ASP A 418 -23.34 6.51 7.65
C ASP A 418 -22.36 6.08 6.55
N TRP A 419 -22.84 6.03 5.31
CA TRP A 419 -21.98 5.90 4.13
C TRP A 419 -20.91 7.00 4.17
N LEU A 420 -19.67 6.66 3.77
CA LEU A 420 -18.48 7.53 3.87
C LEU A 420 -17.95 7.80 5.30
N THR A 421 -18.46 7.13 6.33
CA THR A 421 -17.81 7.15 7.65
C THR A 421 -16.37 6.63 7.52
N PRO A 422 -15.34 7.39 7.94
CA PRO A 422 -13.97 6.91 7.85
C PRO A 422 -13.72 5.72 8.77
N HIS A 423 -13.08 4.68 8.24
CA HIS A 423 -12.60 3.55 9.04
C HIS A 423 -11.36 3.95 9.84
N PRO A 424 -10.98 3.18 10.89
CA PRO A 424 -9.76 3.44 11.65
C PRO A 424 -8.54 3.72 10.77
N SER A 425 -8.31 2.94 9.71
CA SER A 425 -7.25 3.14 8.70
C SER A 425 -7.09 4.58 8.22
N PHE A 426 -8.19 5.30 8.00
CA PHE A 426 -8.19 6.72 7.60
C PHE A 426 -7.42 7.60 8.57
N TYR A 427 -7.69 7.44 9.87
CA TYR A 427 -7.08 8.27 10.90
C TYR A 427 -5.59 7.99 11.01
N HIS A 428 -5.19 6.73 10.85
CA HIS A 428 -3.77 6.37 10.84
C HIS A 428 -3.06 7.00 9.63
N TYR A 429 -3.62 6.92 8.41
CA TYR A 429 -3.07 7.62 7.25
C TYR A 429 -2.99 9.13 7.45
N TYR A 430 -4.05 9.75 7.97
CA TYR A 430 -4.08 11.19 8.25
C TYR A 430 -2.95 11.62 9.19
N PHE A 431 -2.77 10.93 10.33
CA PHE A 431 -1.71 11.27 11.28
C PHE A 431 -0.31 10.91 10.76
N TYR A 432 -0.17 9.84 10.00
CA TYR A 432 1.08 9.51 9.32
C TYR A 432 1.48 10.63 8.34
N ASN A 433 0.55 11.07 7.48
CA ASN A 433 0.78 12.19 6.56
C ASN A 433 1.10 13.49 7.33
N LYS A 434 0.43 13.73 8.46
CA LYS A 434 0.65 14.93 9.26
C LYS A 434 2.01 14.96 9.97
N ILE A 435 2.45 13.84 10.54
CA ILE A 435 3.56 13.79 11.50
C ILE A 435 4.85 13.23 10.88
N PHE A 436 4.77 12.51 9.77
CA PHE A 436 5.95 11.88 9.16
C PHE A 436 6.62 12.78 8.10
N GLY A 437 7.94 12.85 8.13
CA GLY A 437 8.80 13.72 7.33
C GLY A 437 9.12 13.17 5.93
N ASP A 438 10.34 13.47 5.45
CA ASP A 438 10.80 13.15 4.09
C ASP A 438 12.08 12.28 4.04
N THR A 439 12.68 12.01 5.19
CA THR A 439 13.90 11.22 5.35
C THR A 439 13.72 10.25 6.51
N TYR A 440 13.88 8.94 6.26
CA TYR A 440 13.68 7.87 7.22
C TYR A 440 14.99 7.47 7.92
N TYR A 441 14.87 7.11 9.20
CA TYR A 441 15.96 6.61 10.05
C TYR A 441 15.54 5.31 10.72
N ASP A 442 16.45 4.34 10.77
CA ASP A 442 16.19 3.09 11.47
C ASP A 442 16.33 3.24 12.99
N SER A 443 15.68 2.35 13.72
CA SER A 443 15.62 2.36 15.19
C SER A 443 15.80 0.95 15.73
N LYS A 444 16.44 0.84 16.89
CA LYS A 444 16.64 -0.44 17.59
C LYS A 444 15.84 -0.45 18.87
N SER A 445 14.92 -1.41 19.01
CA SER A 445 14.07 -1.61 20.18
C SER A 445 14.53 -2.83 20.98
N THR A 446 14.45 -2.76 22.31
CA THR A 446 14.69 -3.91 23.19
C THR A 446 13.50 -4.88 23.27
N ASN A 447 12.35 -4.51 22.69
CA ASN A 447 11.15 -5.34 22.62
C ASN A 447 10.60 -5.31 21.17
N ASP A 448 10.46 -6.46 20.54
CA ASP A 448 10.02 -6.56 19.15
C ASP A 448 8.53 -6.26 18.95
N LYS A 449 7.72 -6.30 20.02
CA LYS A 449 6.32 -5.85 20.02
C LYS A 449 6.16 -4.33 20.04
N ILE A 450 7.24 -3.60 20.34
CA ILE A 450 7.26 -2.15 20.28
C ILE A 450 8.05 -1.71 19.05
N ARG A 451 7.34 -1.18 18.05
CA ARG A 451 7.88 -0.76 16.76
C ARG A 451 7.97 0.76 16.72
N LEU A 452 9.10 1.28 16.21
CA LEU A 452 9.28 2.70 15.97
C LEU A 452 9.66 2.93 14.51
N HIS A 453 8.94 3.86 13.90
CA HIS A 453 9.28 4.45 12.61
C HIS A 453 9.66 5.90 12.83
N THR A 454 10.83 6.29 12.34
CA THR A 454 11.38 7.63 12.58
C THR A 454 11.71 8.31 11.27
N SER A 455 11.38 9.59 11.19
CA SER A 455 11.72 10.45 10.06
C SER A 455 12.11 11.86 10.52
N THR A 456 12.77 12.61 9.64
CA THR A 456 12.97 14.05 9.79
C THR A 456 12.25 14.80 8.69
N PHE A 457 11.80 16.01 9.00
CA PHE A 457 11.40 16.99 8.01
C PHE A 457 12.62 17.78 7.54
N SER A 458 12.63 18.19 6.27
CA SER A 458 13.63 19.15 5.76
C SER A 458 13.61 20.50 6.51
N SER A 459 12.53 20.82 7.24
CA SER A 459 12.46 22.00 8.11
C SER A 459 13.14 21.84 9.47
N GLY A 460 13.58 20.62 9.84
CA GLY A 460 14.42 20.33 11.01
C GLY A 460 13.77 19.49 12.11
N GLU A 461 12.43 19.41 12.13
CA GLU A 461 11.65 18.64 13.10
C GLU A 461 11.82 17.12 12.88
N ILE A 462 11.54 16.35 13.93
CA ILE A 462 11.53 14.88 13.87
C ILE A 462 10.09 14.41 14.00
N GLY A 463 9.69 13.51 13.10
CA GLY A 463 8.41 12.81 13.12
C GLY A 463 8.60 11.35 13.45
N MET A 464 7.77 10.81 14.34
CA MET A 464 7.84 9.41 14.74
C MET A 464 6.45 8.78 14.81
N VAL A 465 6.38 7.48 14.54
CA VAL A 465 5.22 6.64 14.79
C VAL A 465 5.67 5.48 15.67
N LEU A 466 5.32 5.56 16.94
CA LEU A 466 5.61 4.55 17.96
C LEU A 466 4.39 3.65 18.10
N ILE A 467 4.55 2.33 18.02
CA ILE A 467 3.47 1.36 17.90
C ILE A 467 3.67 0.24 18.92
N ASN A 468 2.64 -0.07 19.69
CA ASN A 468 2.55 -1.27 20.51
C ASN A 468 1.66 -2.30 19.84
N THR A 469 2.22 -3.44 19.47
CA THR A 469 1.49 -4.53 18.80
C THR A 469 1.02 -5.62 19.75
N SER A 470 1.12 -5.40 21.06
CA SER A 470 0.79 -6.37 22.11
C SER A 470 -0.34 -5.89 23.01
N ASN A 471 -0.81 -6.79 23.87
CA ASN A 471 -1.79 -6.51 24.90
C ASN A 471 -1.19 -5.94 26.21
N ILE A 472 0.13 -5.68 26.26
CA ILE A 472 0.84 -5.22 27.45
C ILE A 472 1.09 -3.71 27.34
N GLU A 473 0.77 -2.94 28.38
CA GLU A 473 1.16 -1.53 28.44
C GLU A 473 2.65 -1.39 28.75
N GLU A 474 3.34 -0.51 28.01
CA GLU A 474 4.79 -0.35 28.13
C GLU A 474 5.18 1.11 28.40
N VAL A 475 6.19 1.32 29.25
CA VAL A 475 6.84 2.62 29.43
C VAL A 475 8.07 2.66 28.55
N VAL A 476 7.95 3.38 27.42
CA VAL A 476 8.97 3.43 26.37
C VAL A 476 9.84 4.66 26.54
N GLU A 477 11.15 4.45 26.59
CA GLU A 477 12.16 5.51 26.55
C GLU A 477 12.89 5.49 25.20
N ILE A 478 12.95 6.65 24.55
CA ILE A 478 13.54 6.82 23.21
C ILE A 478 14.76 7.72 23.31
N ASP A 479 15.93 7.19 22.96
CA ASP A 479 17.22 7.89 22.92
C ASP A 479 17.52 8.48 21.53
N LEU A 480 17.62 9.80 21.46
CA LEU A 480 17.86 10.58 20.25
C LEU A 480 19.36 10.85 20.05
N LYS A 481 20.11 9.84 19.59
CA LYS A 481 21.56 9.96 19.43
C LYS A 481 21.94 10.88 18.27
N ASN A 482 23.00 11.67 18.46
CA ASN A 482 23.61 12.52 17.43
C ASN A 482 22.66 13.55 16.81
N ARG A 483 21.69 14.04 17.58
CA ARG A 483 20.75 15.09 17.14
C ARG A 483 20.42 16.05 18.27
N ILE A 484 20.59 17.34 18.00
CA ILE A 484 20.10 18.40 18.88
C ILE A 484 18.67 18.76 18.47
N THR A 485 17.77 18.86 19.44
CA THR A 485 16.34 19.13 19.25
C THR A 485 15.84 20.15 20.27
N GLY A 486 14.71 20.78 19.98
CA GLY A 486 14.01 21.65 20.93
C GLY A 486 13.45 20.86 22.10
N LYS A 487 13.23 21.52 23.24
CA LYS A 487 12.85 20.86 24.50
C LYS A 487 11.46 20.22 24.50
N LYS A 488 10.59 20.60 23.56
CA LYS A 488 9.19 20.13 23.52
C LYS A 488 9.02 19.04 22.49
N PHE A 489 8.18 18.07 22.83
CA PHE A 489 7.59 17.17 21.87
C PHE A 489 6.07 17.16 22.04
N TYR A 490 5.40 16.77 20.97
CA TYR A 490 3.96 16.75 20.85
C TYR A 490 3.53 15.40 20.35
N PHE A 491 2.35 14.94 20.74
CA PHE A 491 1.88 13.65 20.26
C PHE A 491 0.36 13.54 20.17
N TYR A 492 -0.06 12.63 19.31
CA TYR A 492 -1.43 12.16 19.18
C TYR A 492 -1.45 10.66 19.45
N GLU A 493 -2.26 10.23 20.41
CA GLU A 493 -2.51 8.82 20.68
C GLU A 493 -3.80 8.41 19.99
N ILE A 494 -3.79 7.26 19.32
CA ILE A 494 -5.02 6.64 18.83
C ILE A 494 -5.27 5.37 19.63
N THR A 495 -6.39 5.29 20.31
CA THR A 495 -6.71 4.16 21.20
C THR A 495 -8.10 3.63 20.90
N SER A 496 -8.38 2.42 21.36
CA SER A 496 -9.73 1.88 21.41
C SER A 496 -9.92 1.11 22.72
N ASP A 497 -11.18 0.93 23.12
CA ASP A 497 -11.55 0.13 24.28
C ASP A 497 -11.23 -1.37 24.04
N ASP A 498 -11.28 -1.79 22.78
CA ASP A 498 -11.01 -3.15 22.30
C ASP A 498 -10.33 -3.06 20.92
N PRO A 499 -9.23 -3.78 20.65
CA PRO A 499 -8.59 -3.78 19.33
C PRO A 499 -9.52 -4.23 18.18
N ASN A 500 -10.57 -5.00 18.44
CA ASN A 500 -11.55 -5.44 17.45
C ASN A 500 -12.65 -4.39 17.20
N SER A 501 -12.76 -3.36 18.04
CA SER A 501 -13.71 -2.27 17.87
C SER A 501 -13.43 -1.47 16.60
N ARG A 502 -14.48 -0.96 15.96
CA ARG A 502 -14.36 0.00 14.84
C ARG A 502 -14.37 1.45 15.31
N ARG A 503 -14.61 1.69 16.60
CA ARG A 503 -14.61 3.01 17.22
C ARG A 503 -13.24 3.30 17.80
N ILE A 504 -12.71 4.48 17.50
CA ILE A 504 -11.42 4.93 18.03
C ILE A 504 -11.57 6.24 18.80
N LYS A 505 -10.62 6.45 19.69
CA LYS A 505 -10.38 7.69 20.41
C LYS A 505 -9.06 8.29 19.92
N ILE A 506 -9.03 9.60 19.72
CA ILE A 506 -7.81 10.36 19.47
C ILE A 506 -7.58 11.27 20.67
N ASN A 507 -6.49 11.05 21.40
CA ASN A 507 -6.23 11.73 22.67
C ASN A 507 -7.41 11.55 23.64
N ASP A 508 -8.05 12.66 24.02
CA ASP A 508 -9.20 12.70 24.92
C ASP A 508 -10.55 12.79 24.16
N PHE A 509 -10.54 12.68 22.82
CA PHE A 509 -11.70 12.91 21.96
C PHE A 509 -12.15 11.63 21.26
N GLU A 510 -13.46 11.39 21.21
CA GLU A 510 -14.06 10.24 20.53
C GLU A 510 -15.34 10.65 19.78
N THR A 511 -15.88 9.73 18.98
CA THR A 511 -17.19 9.88 18.35
C THR A 511 -18.27 9.23 19.21
N SER A 512 -19.50 9.74 19.14
CA SER A 512 -20.69 9.08 19.69
C SER A 512 -21.23 7.97 18.79
N LYS A 513 -20.71 7.86 17.55
CA LYS A 513 -21.12 6.82 16.59
C LYS A 513 -20.56 5.44 16.98
N LEU A 514 -21.16 4.40 16.40
CA LEU A 514 -20.75 3.00 16.62
C LEU A 514 -19.38 2.67 15.99
N ALA A 515 -18.94 3.43 14.99
CA ALA A 515 -17.63 3.29 14.36
C ALA A 515 -17.05 4.64 13.93
N GLY A 516 -15.76 4.62 13.60
CA GLY A 516 -14.98 5.79 13.23
C GLY A 516 -14.37 6.50 14.44
N GLY A 517 -13.93 7.72 14.23
CA GLY A 517 -13.32 8.58 15.23
C GLY A 517 -13.92 9.99 15.24
N PRO A 518 -13.35 10.92 16.04
CA PRO A 518 -13.82 12.30 16.14
C PRO A 518 -14.02 12.97 14.77
N GLU A 519 -15.19 13.55 14.53
CA GLU A 519 -15.52 14.22 13.25
C GLU A 519 -14.64 15.46 12.97
N ASN A 520 -14.13 16.09 14.04
CA ASN A 520 -13.25 17.26 14.00
C ASN A 520 -11.76 16.89 14.18
N TYR A 521 -11.35 15.68 13.80
CA TYR A 521 -9.98 15.15 13.91
C TYR A 521 -8.88 16.14 13.48
N TYR A 522 -9.15 16.98 12.48
CA TYR A 522 -8.21 17.96 11.93
C TYR A 522 -7.94 19.18 12.82
N ARG A 523 -8.78 19.42 13.84
CA ARG A 523 -8.67 20.53 14.81
C ARG A 523 -8.22 20.09 16.20
N LEU A 524 -8.02 18.79 16.42
CA LEU A 524 -7.70 18.29 17.75
C LEU A 524 -6.34 18.81 18.24
N PRO A 525 -6.26 19.24 19.52
CA PRO A 525 -4.99 19.62 20.12
C PRO A 525 -4.08 18.39 20.26
N ALA A 526 -2.79 18.58 20.03
CA ALA A 526 -1.80 17.56 20.39
C ALA A 526 -1.57 17.58 21.90
N TYR A 527 -1.17 16.45 22.48
CA TYR A 527 -0.52 16.50 23.79
C TYR A 527 0.85 17.16 23.68
N GLU A 528 1.29 17.84 24.73
CA GLU A 528 2.61 18.51 24.82
C GLU A 528 3.31 18.05 26.10
N GLN A 529 4.58 17.67 25.95
CA GLN A 529 5.48 17.31 27.06
C GLN A 529 6.87 17.90 26.82
N ILE A 530 7.65 18.01 27.90
CA ILE A 530 9.06 18.41 27.86
C ILE A 530 9.91 17.13 27.88
N LYS A 531 10.90 17.05 26.99
CA LYS A 531 11.85 15.94 26.95
C LYS A 531 12.88 16.08 28.07
N ASN A 532 13.37 14.96 28.58
CA ASN A 532 14.50 14.96 29.52
C ASN A 532 15.80 14.81 28.74
N ASN A 533 16.56 15.90 28.58
CA ASN A 533 17.78 15.93 27.76
C ASN A 533 17.55 15.38 26.35
N ASN A 534 18.11 14.22 26.00
CA ASN A 534 17.95 13.57 24.69
C ASN A 534 16.93 12.42 24.71
N PHE A 535 16.21 12.24 25.82
CA PHE A 535 15.27 11.16 26.01
C PHE A 535 13.83 11.65 25.92
N ILE A 536 13.01 10.90 25.19
CA ILE A 536 11.55 10.99 25.24
C ILE A 536 11.04 9.80 26.02
N LYS A 537 10.06 10.01 26.89
CA LYS A 537 9.45 8.94 27.65
C LYS A 537 7.94 9.02 27.55
N LEU A 538 7.32 7.91 27.15
CA LEU A 538 5.89 7.80 26.91
C LEU A 538 5.36 6.49 27.47
N LYS A 539 4.12 6.54 27.96
CA LYS A 539 3.37 5.36 28.35
C LYS A 539 2.51 4.93 27.17
N LEU A 540 2.77 3.75 26.63
CA LEU A 540 2.19 3.27 25.39
C LEU A 540 1.20 2.15 25.68
N LYS A 541 -0.09 2.45 25.49
CA LYS A 541 -1.18 1.53 25.80
C LYS A 541 -1.14 0.27 24.92
N PRO A 542 -1.77 -0.84 25.38
CA PRO A 542 -2.01 -2.02 24.57
C PRO A 542 -2.59 -1.66 23.19
N PHE A 543 -2.13 -2.34 22.14
CA PHE A 543 -2.62 -2.17 20.77
C PHE A 543 -2.83 -0.71 20.35
N SER A 544 -1.85 0.15 20.53
CA SER A 544 -2.01 1.58 20.24
C SER A 544 -0.77 2.18 19.56
N PRO A 545 -0.93 3.21 18.72
CA PRO A 545 0.17 4.04 18.30
C PRO A 545 0.16 5.43 18.97
N SER A 546 1.35 6.00 19.04
CA SER A 546 1.60 7.42 19.30
C SER A 546 2.29 8.04 18.10
N TYR A 547 1.69 9.09 17.54
CA TYR A 547 2.27 9.90 16.47
C TYR A 547 2.96 11.10 17.10
N ILE A 548 4.28 11.10 17.13
CA ILE A 548 5.11 12.01 17.93
C ILE A 548 5.84 12.98 17.00
N LEU A 549 5.82 14.26 17.35
CA LEU A 549 6.60 15.30 16.72
C LEU A 549 7.54 15.96 17.74
N ILE A 550 8.82 16.05 17.41
CA ILE A 550 9.82 16.71 18.22
C ILE A 550 10.15 18.05 17.58
N SER A 551 10.07 19.12 18.36
CA SER A 551 10.46 20.46 17.90
C SER A 551 11.93 20.48 17.49
N LYS A 552 12.24 21.26 16.45
CA LYS A 552 13.62 21.66 16.17
C LYS A 552 14.12 22.64 17.24
N LEU A 553 15.43 22.85 17.29
CA LEU A 553 16.07 23.81 18.21
C LEU A 553 15.53 25.22 18.00
#